data_AF-A0A529SSE0-F1
#
_entry.id   AF-A0A529SSE0-F1
#
_cell.length_a   1.000
_cell.length_b   1.000
_cell.length_c   1.000
_cell.angle_alpha   90.00
_cell.angle_beta   90.00
_cell.angle_gamma   90.00
#
_symmetry.space_group_name_H-M   'P 1'
#
loop_
_entity.id
_entity.type
_entity.pdbx_description
1 polymer ?
#
loop_
_entity_poly.entity_id
_entity_poly.type
_entity_poly.pdbx_seq_one_letter_code
_entity_poly.pdbx_strand_id
1 'polypeptide(L)' 'MSILVDKNTKVLVQGLTGKTGTFHTEQALAYHGTQMVGGIHPKKGGETWT' A
#
# COMPACT_ATOMS: atom_id res chain seq x y z
N MET A 1 -5.54 -0.03 -21.70
CA MET A 1 -4.14 0.43 -21.62
C MET A 1 -4.15 1.71 -20.81
N SER A 2 -3.46 1.73 -19.69
CA SER A 2 -3.27 2.92 -18.86
C SER A 2 -1.89 3.50 -19.12
N ILE A 3 -1.69 4.80 -18.87
CA ILE A 3 -0.44 5.50 -19.22
C ILE A 3 0.65 5.30 -18.15
N LEU A 4 0.27 5.30 -16.87
CA LEU A 4 1.23 5.31 -15.75
C LEU A 4 1.12 4.10 -14.82
N VAL A 5 -0.09 3.60 -14.56
CA VAL A 5 -0.33 2.53 -13.57
C VAL A 5 -1.20 1.45 -14.16
N ASP A 6 -0.81 0.20 -14.00
CA ASP A 6 -1.48 -0.98 -14.51
C ASP A 6 -1.53 -2.12 -13.46
N LYS A 7 -2.03 -3.29 -13.87
CA LYS A 7 -2.13 -4.47 -12.99
C LYS A 7 -0.78 -5.02 -12.50
N ASN A 8 0.33 -4.63 -13.13
CA ASN A 8 1.68 -5.07 -12.78
C ASN A 8 2.40 -4.04 -11.89
N THR A 9 1.75 -2.92 -11.59
CA THR A 9 2.33 -1.83 -10.82
C THR A 9 2.44 -2.23 -9.35
N LYS A 10 3.68 -2.29 -8.86
CA LYS A 10 4.01 -2.55 -7.46
C LYS A 10 3.99 -1.25 -6.67
N VAL A 11 3.17 -1.20 -5.62
CA VAL A 11 2.90 0.02 -4.86
C VAL A 11 3.50 -0.09 -3.45
N LEU A 12 4.19 0.98 -3.03
CA LEU A 12 4.65 1.18 -1.66
C LEU A 12 3.88 2.34 -1.03
N VAL A 13 3.49 2.20 0.23
CA VAL A 13 2.76 3.25 0.96
C VAL A 13 3.64 3.86 2.05
N GLN A 14 3.85 5.17 1.96
CA GLN A 14 4.57 5.91 3.00
C GLN A 14 3.62 6.32 4.12
N GLY A 15 3.96 6.01 5.37
CA GLY A 15 3.06 6.20 6.50
C GLY A 15 1.96 5.14 6.59
N LEU A 16 2.23 3.91 6.11
CA LEU A 16 1.26 2.82 6.06
C LEU A 16 0.59 2.56 7.41
N THR A 17 1.35 2.59 8.51
CA THR A 17 0.81 2.31 9.86
C THR A 17 0.05 3.49 10.49
N GLY A 18 -0.25 4.55 9.72
CA GLY A 18 -1.11 5.64 10.15
C GLY A 18 -2.58 5.38 9.80
N LYS A 19 -3.52 6.01 10.51
CA LYS A 19 -4.97 5.79 10.35
C LYS A 19 -5.45 5.84 8.88
N THR A 20 -5.04 6.88 8.15
CA THR A 20 -5.44 7.09 6.75
C THR A 20 -4.66 6.18 5.78
N GLY A 21 -3.38 5.93 6.08
CA GLY A 21 -2.52 5.05 5.29
C GLY A 21 -3.05 3.62 5.30
N THR A 22 -3.37 3.09 6.48
CA THR A 22 -4.00 1.78 6.66
C THR A 22 -5.32 1.70 5.90
N PHE A 23 -6.24 2.63 6.17
CA PHE A 23 -7.58 2.62 5.56
C PHE A 23 -7.57 2.58 4.03
N HIS A 24 -6.78 3.45 3.37
CA HIS A 24 -6.72 3.45 1.92
C HIS A 24 -5.93 2.27 1.34
N THR A 25 -4.95 1.74 2.08
CA THR A 25 -4.21 0.55 1.62
C THR A 25 -5.11 -0.68 1.60
N GLU A 26 -5.95 -0.87 2.62
CA GLU A 26 -6.95 -1.95 2.65
C GLU A 26 -7.95 -1.83 1.51
N GLN A 27 -8.48 -0.62 1.29
CA GLN A 27 -9.40 -0.37 0.18
C GLN A 27 -8.74 -0.63 -1.17
N ALA A 28 -7.49 -0.22 -1.38
CA ALA A 28 -6.78 -0.44 -2.63
C ALA A 28 -6.45 -1.93 -2.86
N LEU A 29 -6.11 -2.68 -1.81
CA LEU A 29 -5.96 -4.14 -1.87
C LEU A 29 -7.28 -4.82 -2.26
N ALA A 30 -8.39 -4.42 -1.65
CA ALA A 30 -9.72 -4.91 -1.99
C ALA A 30 -10.15 -4.51 -3.41
N TYR A 31 -9.64 -3.38 -3.91
CA TYR A 31 -9.94 -2.88 -5.25
C TYR A 31 -9.18 -3.65 -6.33
N HIS A 32 -9.77 -4.78 -6.75
CA HIS A 32 -9.29 -5.62 -7.85
C HIS A 32 -7.83 -6.09 -7.72
N GLY A 33 -7.31 -6.20 -6.50
CA GLY A 33 -6.00 -6.79 -6.22
C GLY A 33 -4.81 -5.89 -6.57
N THR A 34 -4.90 -4.59 -6.24
CA THR A 34 -3.73 -3.70 -6.33
C THR A 34 -2.52 -4.32 -5.63
N GLN A 35 -1.37 -4.35 -6.30
CA GLN A 35 -0.17 -5.02 -5.80
C GLN A 35 0.58 -4.17 -4.77
N MET A 36 0.09 -4.13 -3.54
CA MET A 36 0.81 -3.53 -2.41
C MET A 36 1.97 -4.42 -2.00
N VAL A 37 3.20 -3.92 -2.09
CA VAL A 37 4.42 -4.68 -1.75
C VAL A 37 4.99 -4.33 -0.38
N GLY A 38 4.41 -3.32 0.29
CA GLY A 38 4.77 -2.96 1.65
C GLY A 38 4.51 -1.48 1.95
N GLY A 39 5.00 -1.05 3.11
CA GLY A 39 4.95 0.34 3.49
C GLY A 39 6.14 0.75 4.33
N ILE A 40 6.34 2.06 4.43
CA ILE A 40 7.41 2.63 5.25
C ILE A 40 6.81 3.38 6.44
N HIS A 41 7.47 3.26 7.58
CA HIS A 41 7.24 4.13 8.72
C HIS A 41 8.57 4.33 9.46
N PRO A 42 9.06 5.58 9.62
CA PRO A 42 10.42 5.83 10.13
C PRO A 42 10.75 5.19 11.48
N LYS A 43 9.74 4.94 12.32
CA LYS A 43 9.87 4.39 13.67
C LYS A 43 9.40 2.94 13.84
N LYS A 44 8.86 2.33 12.78
CA LYS A 44 8.15 1.02 12.85
C LYS A 44 8.60 0.09 11.72
N GLY A 45 9.91 0.04 11.48
CA GLY A 45 10.48 -0.90 10.50
C GLY A 45 10.43 -2.33 11.03
N GLY A 46 10.04 -3.29 10.18
CA GLY A 46 9.98 -4.71 10.53
C GLY A 46 8.69 -5.14 11.24
N GLU A 47 7.75 -4.23 11.48
CA GLU A 47 6.41 -4.58 11.98
C GLU A 47 5.52 -5.10 10.85
N THR A 48 4.78 -6.16 11.12
CA THR A 48 3.68 -6.58 10.26
C THR A 48 2.52 -5.64 10.49
N TRP A 49 2.14 -4.88 9.46
CA TRP A 49 0.89 -4.14 9.44
C TRP A 49 -0.26 -5.14 9.25
N THR A 50 -1.16 -5.18 10.22
CA THR A 50 -2.43 -5.90 10.20
C THR A 50 -3.59 -4.94 10.10
#